data_AF-A0A661FGW4-F1
#
_entry.id   AF-A0A661FGW4-F1
#
_cell.length_a   1.000
_cell.length_b   1.000
_cell.length_c   1.000
_cell.angle_alpha   90.00
_cell.angle_beta   90.00
_cell.angle_gamma   90.00
#
_symmetry.space_group_name_H-M   'P 1'
#
loop_
_entity.id
_entity.type
_entity.pdbx_description
1 polymer ?
#
loop_
_entity_poly.entity_id
_entity_poly.type
_entity_poly.pdbx_seq_one_letter_code
_entity_poly.pdbx_strand_id
1 'polypeptide(L)'
;MQVIQEYINKLNQRYQTGISREHAYRGDLQNLLEAMLPDILVTNEPAHIACGAPDYILTKNNIPVGYIEAKDIGKALNSKDYKEQFDRYKKSLANLIITDYLNFEFYKEGQKVAHISLAEIADNKLQATPENFRNFIDLIQDFATYTGQTIKSPTKLSGMMAGKAKLLANIIERSINSDEQNHQDSSLKQQMEAFKSILIHDINAKQFADVYAQTIAYGMFAARLHDTTLPTFSRQEAAELIPKTNPFLRSLFQYIAGYDLDDRIVWIVDSLADIFRATDVAAILNNFGKATRQNDPIIHFYETFLAEYDPKLRKSRGVWYTPEPVVNFIVRAVDEVLKTEFNLPKGLADTSKTTIQVEVPVIKGRGKNKATRLEKVDKQVHKVQIL
;
A
#
# COMPACT_ATOMS: atom_id res chain seq x y z
N MET A 1 22.19 14.96 -23.17
CA MET A 1 22.73 16.28 -23.58
C MET A 1 21.95 16.89 -24.73
N GLN A 2 21.76 16.19 -25.86
CA GLN A 2 21.00 16.72 -27.01
C GLN A 2 19.57 17.15 -26.65
N VAL A 3 18.85 16.38 -25.83
CA VAL A 3 17.49 16.69 -25.37
C VAL A 3 17.40 18.02 -24.59
N ILE A 4 18.41 18.33 -23.75
CA ILE A 4 18.45 19.59 -22.98
C ILE A 4 18.72 20.77 -23.91
N GLN A 5 19.59 20.59 -24.90
CA GLN A 5 19.85 21.62 -25.90
C GLN A 5 18.60 21.92 -26.73
N GLU A 6 17.88 20.88 -27.15
CA GLU A 6 16.61 21.01 -27.87
C GLU A 6 15.53 21.71 -27.02
N TYR A 7 15.47 21.38 -25.72
CA TYR A 7 14.61 22.06 -24.76
C TYR A 7 14.91 23.57 -24.69
N ILE A 8 16.17 23.97 -24.49
CA ILE A 8 16.55 25.39 -24.41
C ILE A 8 16.27 26.11 -25.73
N ASN A 9 16.49 25.45 -26.88
CA ASN A 9 16.20 26.03 -28.19
C ASN A 9 14.69 26.32 -28.36
N LYS A 10 13.82 25.39 -27.93
CA LYS A 10 12.35 25.60 -27.94
C LYS A 10 11.94 26.72 -27.00
N LEU A 11 12.50 26.76 -25.78
CA LEU A 11 12.23 27.85 -24.84
C LEU A 11 12.65 29.20 -25.43
N ASN A 12 13.83 29.27 -26.06
CA ASN A 12 14.34 30.52 -26.64
C ASN A 12 13.46 31.01 -27.79
N GLN A 13 12.99 30.10 -28.65
CA GLN A 13 12.05 30.44 -29.71
C GLN A 13 10.77 31.04 -29.14
N ARG A 14 10.19 30.43 -28.10
CA ARG A 14 8.98 30.95 -27.43
C ARG A 14 9.23 32.26 -26.70
N TYR A 15 10.35 32.38 -26.00
CA TYR A 15 10.74 33.58 -25.25
C TYR A 15 10.85 34.80 -26.18
N GLN A 16 11.49 34.63 -27.34
CA GLN A 16 11.67 35.71 -28.33
C GLN A 16 10.35 36.21 -28.94
N THR A 17 9.27 35.40 -28.93
CA THR A 17 7.97 35.86 -29.42
C THR A 17 7.32 36.93 -28.54
N GLY A 18 7.72 37.04 -27.26
CA GLY A 18 7.18 38.01 -26.30
C GLY A 18 5.71 37.82 -25.91
N ILE A 19 4.99 36.85 -26.50
CA ILE A 19 3.57 36.55 -26.22
C ILE A 19 3.39 35.32 -25.32
N SER A 20 4.45 34.56 -25.08
CA SER A 20 4.43 33.34 -24.27
C SER A 20 4.37 33.68 -22.79
N ARG A 21 3.39 33.10 -22.08
CA ARG A 21 3.25 33.16 -20.62
C ARG A 21 3.59 31.82 -20.00
N GLU A 22 3.63 31.74 -18.68
CA GLU A 22 3.95 30.54 -17.89
C GLU A 22 3.44 29.20 -18.46
N HIS A 23 2.17 29.09 -18.86
CA HIS A 23 1.60 27.85 -19.42
C HIS A 23 2.26 27.38 -20.72
N ALA A 24 2.81 28.29 -21.53
CA ALA A 24 3.38 27.98 -22.84
C ALA A 24 4.64 27.11 -22.75
N TYR A 25 5.35 27.17 -21.63
CA TYR A 25 6.58 26.42 -21.39
C TYR A 25 6.32 25.07 -20.71
N ARG A 26 5.09 24.84 -20.22
CA ARG A 26 4.83 23.69 -19.37
C ARG A 26 5.00 22.36 -20.10
N GLY A 27 4.51 22.29 -21.33
CA GLY A 27 4.65 21.10 -22.18
C GLY A 27 6.11 20.82 -22.56
N ASP A 28 6.95 21.84 -22.70
CA ASP A 28 8.37 21.64 -23.03
C ASP A 28 9.12 21.01 -21.86
N LEU A 29 8.83 21.44 -20.62
CA LEU A 29 9.42 20.83 -19.42
C LEU A 29 8.90 19.40 -19.21
N GLN A 30 7.62 19.14 -19.44
CA GLN A 30 7.06 17.78 -19.39
C GLN A 30 7.81 16.83 -20.33
N ASN A 31 7.95 17.23 -21.61
CA ASN A 31 8.66 16.42 -22.60
C ASN A 31 10.14 16.17 -22.24
N LEU A 32 10.81 17.19 -21.68
CA LEU A 32 12.20 17.03 -21.21
C LEU A 32 12.29 15.97 -20.10
N LEU A 33 11.39 16.05 -19.11
CA LEU A 33 11.38 15.13 -17.97
C LEU A 33 11.02 13.71 -18.39
N GLU A 34 10.01 13.51 -19.23
CA GLU A 34 9.62 12.19 -19.76
C GLU A 34 10.76 11.54 -20.56
N ALA A 35 11.50 12.33 -21.35
CA ALA A 35 12.66 11.84 -22.09
C ALA A 35 13.84 11.45 -21.18
N MET A 36 13.99 12.12 -20.03
CA MET A 36 15.06 11.84 -19.05
C MET A 36 14.70 10.71 -18.08
N LEU A 37 13.41 10.49 -17.84
CA LEU A 37 12.87 9.59 -16.82
C LEU A 37 11.82 8.65 -17.44
N PRO A 38 12.22 7.64 -18.22
CA PRO A 38 11.29 6.77 -18.97
C PRO A 38 10.33 5.97 -18.07
N ASP A 39 10.75 5.69 -16.83
CA ASP A 39 9.95 4.93 -15.85
C ASP A 39 9.06 5.81 -14.96
N ILE A 40 9.02 7.13 -15.20
CA ILE A 40 8.27 8.10 -14.41
C ILE A 40 7.18 8.73 -15.27
N LEU A 41 5.95 8.67 -14.78
CA LEU A 41 4.85 9.42 -15.36
C LEU A 41 4.89 10.85 -14.84
N VAL A 42 5.10 11.80 -15.75
CA VAL A 42 5.08 13.24 -15.48
C VAL A 42 3.68 13.78 -15.79
N THR A 43 2.96 14.22 -14.76
CA THR A 43 1.62 14.80 -14.92
C THR A 43 1.68 16.30 -14.68
N ASN A 44 1.34 17.08 -15.70
CA ASN A 44 1.10 18.52 -15.61
C ASN A 44 -0.37 18.78 -15.20
N GLU A 45 -0.61 19.82 -14.41
CA GLU A 45 -1.92 20.22 -13.88
C GLU A 45 -2.62 19.05 -13.15
N PRO A 46 -1.97 18.48 -12.12
CA PRO A 46 -2.57 17.45 -11.30
C PRO A 46 -3.81 17.96 -10.57
N ALA A 47 -4.70 17.04 -10.18
CA ALA A 47 -5.81 17.37 -9.28
C ALA A 47 -5.29 18.02 -7.98
N HIS A 48 -6.06 18.99 -7.45
CA HIS A 48 -5.72 19.70 -6.22
C HIS A 48 -5.37 18.74 -5.07
N ILE A 49 -4.20 18.94 -4.46
CA ILE A 49 -3.78 18.25 -3.25
C ILE A 49 -4.02 19.15 -2.03
N ALA A 50 -4.04 18.56 -0.82
CA ALA A 50 -4.41 19.27 0.42
C ALA A 50 -3.56 20.52 0.72
N CYS A 51 -2.33 20.60 0.19
CA CYS A 51 -1.44 21.75 0.38
C CYS A 51 -1.41 22.74 -0.81
N GLY A 52 -2.18 22.50 -1.88
CA GLY A 52 -2.25 23.34 -3.09
C GLY A 52 -2.30 22.51 -4.38
N ALA A 53 -2.00 23.11 -5.53
CA ALA A 53 -1.81 22.37 -6.78
C ALA A 53 -0.41 22.73 -7.30
N PRO A 54 0.61 21.90 -7.05
CA PRO A 54 1.88 22.07 -7.73
C PRO A 54 1.68 21.83 -9.23
N ASP A 55 2.44 22.53 -10.07
CA ASP A 55 2.25 22.45 -11.53
C ASP A 55 2.51 21.04 -12.09
N TYR A 56 3.43 20.28 -11.47
CA TYR A 56 3.72 18.92 -11.86
C TYR A 56 3.77 17.95 -10.69
N ILE A 57 3.37 16.71 -10.97
CA ILE A 57 3.63 15.53 -10.14
C ILE A 57 4.40 14.52 -10.97
N LEU A 58 5.52 14.04 -10.41
CA LEU A 58 6.25 12.89 -10.91
C LEU A 58 5.80 11.65 -10.13
N THR A 59 5.31 10.64 -10.85
CA THR A 59 4.84 9.39 -10.26
C THR A 59 5.58 8.18 -10.80
N LYS A 60 6.05 7.32 -9.90
CA LYS A 60 6.58 5.99 -10.20
C LYS A 60 5.59 4.95 -9.70
N ASN A 61 5.10 4.05 -10.55
CA ASN A 61 4.12 3.03 -10.15
C ASN A 61 2.85 3.59 -9.45
N ASN A 62 2.41 4.81 -9.83
CA ASN A 62 1.34 5.62 -9.19
C ASN A 62 1.68 6.20 -7.81
N ILE A 63 2.93 6.11 -7.38
CA ILE A 63 3.42 6.72 -6.14
C ILE A 63 4.10 8.04 -6.50
N PRO A 64 3.66 9.19 -5.93
CA PRO A 64 4.37 10.44 -6.09
C PRO A 64 5.79 10.35 -5.54
N VAL A 65 6.77 10.55 -6.41
CA VAL A 65 8.21 10.59 -6.05
C VAL A 65 8.72 12.02 -5.94
N GLY A 66 8.05 12.98 -6.56
CA GLY A 66 8.43 14.38 -6.49
C GLY A 66 7.38 15.31 -7.08
N TYR A 67 7.50 16.58 -6.72
CA TYR A 67 6.63 17.66 -7.14
C TYR A 67 7.45 18.77 -7.77
N ILE A 68 6.90 19.46 -8.78
CA ILE A 68 7.57 20.60 -9.39
C ILE A 68 6.59 21.77 -9.43
N GLU A 69 7.06 22.91 -8.95
CA GLU A 69 6.36 24.19 -9.08
C GLU A 69 7.15 25.06 -10.05
N ALA A 70 6.48 25.58 -11.08
CA ALA A 70 7.08 26.42 -12.09
C ALA A 70 6.60 27.88 -11.95
N LYS A 71 7.42 28.80 -12.44
CA LYS A 71 7.10 30.21 -12.64
C LYS A 71 7.55 30.63 -14.01
N ASP A 72 7.06 31.78 -14.45
CA ASP A 72 7.43 32.33 -15.75
C ASP A 72 8.94 32.62 -15.85
N ILE A 73 9.49 32.51 -17.05
CA ILE A 73 10.92 32.71 -17.30
C ILE A 73 11.36 34.09 -16.84
N GLY A 74 12.45 34.16 -16.06
CA GLY A 74 13.01 35.42 -15.55
C GLY A 74 12.29 35.99 -14.33
N LYS A 75 11.28 35.29 -13.77
CA LYS A 75 10.72 35.63 -12.46
C LYS A 75 11.63 35.15 -11.34
N ALA A 76 11.91 36.04 -10.39
CA ALA A 76 12.76 35.72 -9.25
C ALA A 76 12.08 34.70 -8.31
N LEU A 77 12.67 33.51 -8.20
CA LEU A 77 12.20 32.41 -7.33
C LEU A 77 12.26 32.74 -5.83
N ASN A 78 12.90 33.85 -5.45
CA ASN A 78 12.93 34.38 -4.09
C ASN A 78 12.00 35.58 -3.86
N SER A 79 11.11 35.90 -4.81
CA SER A 79 10.17 37.01 -4.66
C SER A 79 9.28 36.82 -3.43
N LYS A 80 8.93 37.94 -2.77
CA LYS A 80 8.00 37.96 -1.63
C LYS A 80 6.62 37.43 -2.01
N ASP A 81 6.22 37.60 -3.28
CA ASP A 81 4.91 37.20 -3.79
C ASP A 81 4.70 35.68 -3.73
N TYR A 82 5.78 34.89 -3.80
CA TYR A 82 5.73 33.43 -3.81
C TYR A 82 6.09 32.81 -2.46
N LYS A 83 6.52 33.63 -1.48
CA LYS A 83 7.07 33.12 -0.23
C LYS A 83 6.09 32.26 0.55
N GLU A 84 4.84 32.70 0.70
CA GLU A 84 3.82 31.91 1.41
C GLU A 84 3.48 30.60 0.71
N GLN A 85 3.41 30.60 -0.63
CA GLN A 85 3.16 29.39 -1.42
C GLN A 85 4.33 28.41 -1.29
N PHE A 86 5.56 28.89 -1.46
CA PHE A 86 6.77 28.08 -1.41
C PHE A 86 7.03 27.54 0.00
N ASP A 87 6.80 28.34 1.04
CA ASP A 87 6.94 27.88 2.43
C ASP A 87 5.91 26.79 2.76
N ARG A 88 4.68 26.90 2.24
CA ARG A 88 3.66 25.84 2.37
C ARG A 88 4.10 24.57 1.65
N TYR A 89 4.59 24.67 0.42
CA TYR A 89 5.07 23.51 -0.35
C TYR A 89 6.29 22.86 0.27
N LYS A 90 7.30 23.63 0.71
CA LYS A 90 8.49 23.10 1.39
C LYS A 90 8.15 22.36 2.69
N LYS A 91 7.10 22.79 3.40
CA LYS A 91 6.62 22.10 4.62
C LYS A 91 5.82 20.83 4.31
N SER A 92 5.04 20.83 3.25
CA SER A 92 4.10 19.74 2.95
C SER A 92 4.66 18.68 2.00
N LEU A 93 5.61 19.05 1.14
CA LEU A 93 6.15 18.21 0.07
C LEU A 93 7.60 17.81 0.43
N ALA A 94 7.82 16.52 0.60
CA ALA A 94 9.12 15.99 1.01
C ALA A 94 10.19 16.08 -0.09
N ASN A 95 9.79 16.14 -1.36
CA ASN A 95 10.70 16.23 -2.50
C ASN A 95 10.10 17.20 -3.53
N LEU A 96 10.72 18.36 -3.68
CA LEU A 96 10.17 19.50 -4.43
C LEU A 96 11.26 20.15 -5.30
N ILE A 97 10.92 20.47 -6.54
CA ILE A 97 11.68 21.39 -7.39
C ILE A 97 10.89 22.68 -7.53
N ILE A 98 11.59 23.81 -7.40
CA ILE A 98 11.06 25.13 -7.78
C ILE A 98 11.88 25.63 -8.97
N THR A 99 11.21 26.05 -10.05
CA THR A 99 11.90 26.47 -11.28
C THR A 99 11.22 27.62 -12.00
N ASP A 100 12.01 28.39 -12.76
CA ASP A 100 11.55 29.34 -13.78
C ASP A 100 11.82 28.81 -15.20
N TYR A 101 11.91 27.49 -15.35
CA TYR A 101 12.32 26.75 -16.56
C TYR A 101 13.81 26.82 -16.90
N LEU A 102 14.59 27.73 -16.30
CA LEU A 102 16.03 27.85 -16.53
C LEU A 102 16.84 27.48 -15.29
N ASN A 103 16.42 28.01 -14.16
CA ASN A 103 16.96 27.80 -12.83
C ASN A 103 16.13 26.74 -12.11
N PHE A 104 16.80 25.78 -11.50
CA PHE A 104 16.17 24.70 -10.74
C PHE A 104 16.71 24.74 -9.32
N GLU A 105 15.81 24.81 -8.34
CA GLU A 105 16.13 24.67 -6.92
C GLU A 105 15.53 23.36 -6.40
N PHE A 106 16.39 22.48 -5.89
CA PHE A 106 16.00 21.18 -5.36
C PHE A 106 15.84 21.27 -3.84
N TYR A 107 14.70 20.82 -3.35
CA TYR A 107 14.37 20.76 -1.93
C TYR A 107 14.05 19.31 -1.52
N LYS A 108 14.73 18.81 -0.47
CA LYS A 108 14.42 17.55 0.22
C LYS A 108 14.07 17.86 1.67
N GLU A 109 12.94 17.35 2.15
CA GLU A 109 12.42 17.57 3.52
C GLU A 109 12.40 19.07 3.91
N GLY A 110 12.04 19.93 2.95
CA GLY A 110 12.00 21.39 3.13
C GLY A 110 13.35 22.12 3.12
N GLN A 111 14.47 21.40 3.01
CA GLN A 111 15.81 21.97 2.92
C GLN A 111 16.29 22.03 1.47
N LYS A 112 16.90 23.17 1.07
CA LYS A 112 17.51 23.32 -0.26
C LYS A 112 18.77 22.48 -0.32
N VAL A 113 18.80 21.46 -1.20
CA VAL A 113 19.93 20.53 -1.34
C VAL A 113 20.80 20.82 -2.54
N ALA A 114 20.24 21.38 -3.60
CA ALA A 114 20.99 21.72 -4.82
C ALA A 114 20.34 22.89 -5.57
N HIS A 115 21.14 23.51 -6.42
CA HIS A 115 20.70 24.52 -7.38
C HIS A 115 21.52 24.39 -8.66
N ILE A 116 20.86 24.54 -9.80
CA ILE A 116 21.51 24.48 -11.11
C ILE A 116 20.77 25.37 -12.10
N SER A 117 21.52 25.97 -13.02
CA SER A 117 20.98 26.77 -14.13
C SER A 117 21.35 26.15 -15.47
N LEU A 118 20.37 26.02 -16.36
CA LEU A 118 20.55 25.46 -17.69
C LEU A 118 20.87 26.52 -18.75
N ALA A 119 20.48 27.76 -18.50
CA ALA A 119 20.72 28.89 -19.39
C ALA A 119 20.59 30.22 -18.64
N GLU A 120 21.22 31.25 -19.19
CA GLU A 120 21.12 32.62 -18.73
C GLU A 120 20.41 33.50 -19.76
N ILE A 121 19.77 34.58 -19.30
CA ILE A 121 19.14 35.56 -20.16
C ILE A 121 20.19 36.64 -20.47
N ALA A 122 20.69 36.65 -21.70
CA ALA A 122 21.64 37.64 -22.21
C ALA A 122 21.12 38.23 -23.53
N ASP A 123 21.12 39.55 -23.66
CA ASP A 123 20.66 40.27 -24.86
C ASP A 123 19.28 39.82 -25.38
N ASN A 124 18.34 39.59 -24.45
CA ASN A 124 16.98 39.12 -24.75
C ASN A 124 16.92 37.74 -25.43
N LYS A 125 17.96 36.91 -25.24
CA LYS A 125 18.06 35.52 -25.71
C LYS A 125 18.43 34.60 -24.55
N LEU A 126 18.04 33.34 -24.67
CA LEU A 126 18.47 32.30 -23.74
C LEU A 126 19.80 31.71 -24.23
N GLN A 127 20.87 31.95 -23.47
CA GLN A 127 22.18 31.38 -23.71
C GLN A 127 22.36 30.13 -22.85
N ALA A 128 22.41 28.96 -23.49
CA ALA A 128 22.60 27.69 -22.81
C ALA A 128 23.94 27.64 -22.05
N THR A 129 23.97 26.86 -20.98
CA THR A 129 25.14 26.60 -20.12
C THR A 129 25.49 25.10 -20.17
N PRO A 130 26.14 24.60 -21.25
CA PRO A 130 26.28 23.17 -21.50
C PRO A 130 27.07 22.41 -20.43
N GLU A 131 27.99 23.07 -19.72
CA GLU A 131 28.72 22.49 -18.58
C GLU A 131 27.79 21.96 -17.47
N ASN A 132 26.60 22.53 -17.32
CA ASN A 132 25.63 22.12 -16.31
C ASN A 132 24.74 20.96 -16.76
N PHE A 133 24.74 20.58 -18.04
CA PHE A 133 23.78 19.58 -18.55
C PHE A 133 23.95 18.21 -17.92
N ARG A 134 25.20 17.79 -17.69
CA ARG A 134 25.47 16.48 -17.06
C ARG A 134 24.99 16.47 -15.61
N ASN A 135 25.37 17.49 -14.84
CA ASN A 135 24.96 17.63 -13.45
C ASN A 135 23.44 17.73 -13.31
N PHE A 136 22.76 18.39 -14.25
CA PHE A 136 21.29 18.46 -14.27
C PHE A 136 20.66 17.08 -14.46
N ILE A 137 21.22 16.25 -15.36
CA ILE A 137 20.76 14.88 -15.56
C ILE A 137 20.90 14.08 -14.26
N ASP A 138 22.06 14.15 -13.62
CA ASP A 138 22.34 13.43 -12.38
C ASP A 138 21.38 13.89 -11.25
N LEU A 139 21.12 15.20 -11.14
CA LEU A 139 20.20 15.76 -10.15
C LEU A 139 18.73 15.35 -10.39
N ILE A 140 18.27 15.36 -11.65
CA ILE A 140 16.90 14.94 -11.99
C ILE A 140 16.72 13.42 -11.79
N GLN A 141 17.74 12.62 -12.12
CA GLN A 141 17.72 11.20 -11.85
C GLN A 141 17.68 10.93 -10.33
N ASP A 142 18.56 11.58 -9.54
CA ASP A 142 18.53 11.48 -8.08
C ASP A 142 17.17 11.92 -7.51
N PHE A 143 16.60 13.02 -8.02
CA PHE A 143 15.29 13.50 -7.63
C PHE A 143 14.19 12.47 -7.88
N ALA A 144 14.22 11.77 -9.03
CA ALA A 144 13.26 10.73 -9.38
C ALA A 144 13.49 9.41 -8.63
N THR A 145 14.70 9.16 -8.12
CA THR A 145 15.01 8.01 -7.26
C THR A 145 14.62 8.21 -5.81
N TYR A 146 14.10 9.39 -5.42
CA TYR A 146 13.73 9.66 -4.05
C TYR A 146 12.66 8.68 -3.54
N THR A 147 13.06 7.82 -2.61
CA THR A 147 12.20 6.88 -1.89
C THR A 147 11.86 7.37 -0.48
N GLY A 148 11.72 8.69 -0.29
CA GLY A 148 11.27 9.20 1.02
C GLY A 148 9.79 8.86 1.28
N GLN A 149 9.36 9.08 2.51
CA GLN A 149 7.99 8.79 2.94
C GLN A 149 7.01 9.86 2.42
N THR A 150 6.64 9.78 1.14
CA THR A 150 5.72 10.73 0.49
C THR A 150 4.25 10.48 0.85
N ILE A 151 3.93 9.32 1.41
CA ILE A 151 2.59 8.96 1.86
C ILE A 151 2.51 9.13 3.38
N LYS A 152 1.88 10.21 3.82
CA LYS A 152 1.68 10.55 5.25
C LYS A 152 0.22 10.46 5.71
N SER A 153 -0.70 10.15 4.79
CA SER A 153 -2.13 10.08 5.07
C SER A 153 -2.62 8.63 5.08
N PRO A 154 -3.29 8.17 6.16
CA PRO A 154 -3.89 6.83 6.20
C PRO A 154 -4.94 6.62 5.10
N THR A 155 -5.75 7.62 4.77
CA THR A 155 -6.77 7.51 3.70
C THR A 155 -6.15 7.39 2.32
N LYS A 156 -5.03 8.09 2.09
CA LYS A 156 -4.27 7.97 0.85
C LYS A 156 -3.62 6.59 0.74
N LEU A 157 -3.03 6.09 1.82
CA LEU A 157 -2.46 4.75 1.89
C LEU A 157 -3.51 3.68 1.61
N SER A 158 -4.66 3.73 2.30
CA SER A 158 -5.75 2.76 2.13
C SER A 158 -6.30 2.76 0.71
N GLY A 159 -6.47 3.93 0.10
CA GLY A 159 -6.94 4.05 -1.29
C GLY A 159 -5.93 3.48 -2.30
N MET A 160 -4.64 3.77 -2.13
CA MET A 160 -3.58 3.23 -2.99
C MET A 160 -3.46 1.70 -2.85
N MET A 161 -3.49 1.18 -1.62
CA MET A 161 -3.53 -0.26 -1.34
C MET A 161 -4.74 -0.93 -1.97
N ALA A 162 -5.94 -0.36 -1.78
CA ALA A 162 -7.18 -0.89 -2.34
C ALA A 162 -7.14 -0.91 -3.88
N GLY A 163 -6.60 0.13 -4.50
CA GLY A 163 -6.39 0.19 -5.95
C GLY A 163 -5.50 -0.95 -6.46
N LYS A 164 -4.35 -1.19 -5.82
CA LYS A 164 -3.44 -2.29 -6.19
C LYS A 164 -4.06 -3.66 -5.92
N ALA A 165 -4.76 -3.82 -4.80
CA ALA A 165 -5.44 -5.08 -4.47
C ALA A 165 -6.56 -5.39 -5.47
N LYS A 166 -7.37 -4.41 -5.88
CA LYS A 166 -8.39 -4.60 -6.93
C LYS A 166 -7.76 -5.01 -8.26
N LEU A 167 -6.66 -4.35 -8.63
CA LEU A 167 -5.94 -4.70 -9.85
C LEU A 167 -5.40 -6.12 -9.78
N LEU A 168 -4.80 -6.49 -8.65
CA LEU A 168 -4.32 -7.84 -8.38
C LEU A 168 -5.46 -8.87 -8.49
N ALA A 169 -6.61 -8.62 -7.85
CA ALA A 169 -7.78 -9.49 -7.93
C ALA A 169 -8.26 -9.66 -9.38
N ASN A 170 -8.38 -8.57 -10.14
CA ASN A 170 -8.78 -8.63 -11.55
C ASN A 170 -7.81 -9.47 -12.40
N ILE A 171 -6.49 -9.34 -12.18
CA ILE A 171 -5.49 -10.13 -12.92
C ILE A 171 -5.57 -11.60 -12.50
N ILE A 172 -5.68 -11.91 -11.22
CA ILE A 172 -5.80 -13.28 -10.73
C ILE A 172 -7.06 -13.95 -11.29
N GLU A 173 -8.21 -13.28 -11.23
CA GLU A 173 -9.48 -13.79 -11.77
C GLU A 173 -9.35 -14.11 -13.26
N ARG A 174 -8.82 -13.16 -14.05
CA ARG A 174 -8.61 -13.36 -15.49
C ARG A 174 -7.61 -14.47 -15.79
N SER A 175 -6.55 -14.57 -15.00
CA SER A 175 -5.52 -15.59 -15.14
C SER A 175 -6.11 -16.97 -14.93
N ILE A 176 -6.82 -17.18 -13.81
CA ILE A 176 -7.47 -18.47 -13.52
C ILE A 176 -8.49 -18.85 -14.59
N ASN A 177 -9.35 -17.92 -14.99
CA ASN A 177 -10.35 -18.19 -16.04
C ASN A 177 -9.68 -18.55 -17.39
N SER A 178 -8.58 -17.88 -17.74
CA SER A 178 -7.81 -18.19 -18.94
C SER A 178 -7.11 -19.54 -18.84
N ASP A 179 -6.57 -19.87 -17.67
CA ASP A 179 -5.85 -21.12 -17.43
C ASP A 179 -6.82 -22.32 -17.46
N GLU A 180 -8.05 -22.15 -16.95
CA GLU A 180 -9.14 -23.13 -17.10
C GLU A 180 -9.54 -23.34 -18.57
N GLN A 181 -9.73 -22.27 -19.34
CA GLN A 181 -10.09 -22.38 -20.76
C GLN A 181 -8.99 -23.06 -21.59
N ASN A 182 -7.73 -22.71 -21.34
CA ASN A 182 -6.58 -23.22 -22.08
C ASN A 182 -6.02 -24.54 -21.52
N HIS A 183 -6.65 -25.13 -20.50
CA HIS A 183 -6.19 -26.33 -19.80
C HIS A 183 -4.73 -26.22 -19.32
N GLN A 184 -4.35 -25.03 -18.87
CA GLN A 184 -3.03 -24.77 -18.31
C GLN A 184 -3.03 -25.01 -16.80
N ASP A 185 -1.93 -25.55 -16.30
CA ASP A 185 -1.69 -25.71 -14.86
C ASP A 185 -0.71 -24.63 -14.40
N SER A 186 -1.27 -23.47 -14.05
CA SER A 186 -0.52 -22.37 -13.45
C SER A 186 -0.38 -22.54 -11.93
N SER A 187 0.60 -21.85 -11.36
CA SER A 187 0.74 -21.76 -9.90
C SER A 187 -0.48 -21.11 -9.25
N LEU A 188 -1.10 -20.10 -9.87
CA LEU A 188 -2.33 -19.48 -9.36
C LEU A 188 -3.51 -20.46 -9.27
N LYS A 189 -3.68 -21.32 -10.28
CA LYS A 189 -4.70 -22.37 -10.27
C LYS A 189 -4.45 -23.38 -9.15
N GLN A 190 -3.19 -23.81 -8.96
CA GLN A 190 -2.80 -24.68 -7.85
C GLN A 190 -3.11 -24.05 -6.48
N GLN A 191 -2.86 -22.74 -6.32
CA GLN A 191 -3.21 -22.02 -5.09
C GLN A 191 -4.71 -21.98 -4.84
N MET A 192 -5.53 -21.82 -5.89
CA MET A 192 -6.99 -21.88 -5.77
C MET A 192 -7.48 -23.27 -5.36
N GLU A 193 -6.94 -24.33 -5.95
CA GLU A 193 -7.30 -25.71 -5.59
C GLU A 193 -6.86 -26.05 -4.16
N ALA A 194 -5.67 -25.61 -3.74
CA ALA A 194 -5.24 -25.72 -2.35
C ALA A 194 -6.21 -24.98 -1.41
N PHE A 195 -6.62 -23.76 -1.77
CA PHE A 195 -7.57 -22.98 -0.99
C PHE A 195 -8.95 -23.66 -0.87
N LYS A 196 -9.45 -24.25 -1.95
CA LYS A 196 -10.68 -25.07 -1.94
C LYS A 196 -10.57 -26.26 -0.99
N SER A 197 -9.43 -26.94 -1.01
CA SER A 197 -9.22 -28.15 -0.20
C SER A 197 -9.09 -27.88 1.31
N ILE A 198 -8.58 -26.70 1.70
CA ILE A 198 -8.25 -26.38 3.10
C ILE A 198 -9.32 -25.50 3.76
N LEU A 199 -9.90 -24.55 3.02
CA LEU A 199 -10.68 -23.45 3.61
C LEU A 199 -12.13 -23.41 3.11
N ILE A 200 -12.36 -23.19 1.81
CA ILE A 200 -13.70 -22.94 1.25
C ILE A 200 -13.88 -23.77 -0.02
N HIS A 201 -14.54 -24.92 0.11
CA HIS A 201 -14.70 -25.89 -0.96
C HIS A 201 -15.39 -25.30 -2.22
N ASP A 202 -16.43 -24.49 -2.01
CA ASP A 202 -17.27 -23.96 -3.10
C ASP A 202 -16.85 -22.55 -3.58
N ILE A 203 -15.58 -22.17 -3.42
CA ILE A 203 -15.11 -20.85 -3.85
C ILE A 203 -14.93 -20.79 -5.38
N ASN A 204 -15.50 -19.75 -6.02
CA ASN A 204 -15.28 -19.49 -7.44
C ASN A 204 -14.02 -18.60 -7.68
N ALA A 205 -13.58 -18.51 -8.94
CA ALA A 205 -12.35 -17.79 -9.30
C ALA A 205 -12.35 -16.32 -8.84
N LYS A 206 -13.49 -15.63 -8.97
CA LYS A 206 -13.66 -14.25 -8.53
C LYS A 206 -13.52 -14.11 -7.01
N GLN A 207 -14.27 -14.92 -6.26
CA GLN A 207 -14.23 -14.92 -4.80
C GLN A 207 -12.84 -15.28 -4.27
N PHE A 208 -12.17 -16.23 -4.92
CA PHE A 208 -10.79 -16.59 -4.62
C PHE A 208 -9.87 -15.40 -4.87
N ALA A 209 -9.91 -14.81 -6.06
CA ALA A 209 -9.09 -13.66 -6.41
C ALA A 209 -9.26 -12.48 -5.44
N ASP A 210 -10.50 -12.19 -5.04
CA ASP A 210 -10.80 -11.14 -4.07
C ASP A 210 -10.20 -11.42 -2.69
N VAL A 211 -10.41 -12.62 -2.14
CA VAL A 211 -9.87 -13.00 -0.82
C VAL A 211 -8.35 -13.06 -0.87
N TYR A 212 -7.79 -13.60 -1.95
CA TYR A 212 -6.37 -13.73 -2.14
C TYR A 212 -5.69 -12.36 -2.20
N ALA A 213 -6.17 -11.46 -3.07
CA ALA A 213 -5.60 -10.11 -3.19
C ALA A 213 -5.70 -9.29 -1.90
N GLN A 214 -6.83 -9.37 -1.18
CA GLN A 214 -6.98 -8.75 0.14
C GLN A 214 -5.97 -9.30 1.15
N THR A 215 -5.77 -10.63 1.16
CA THR A 215 -4.84 -11.29 2.07
C THR A 215 -3.40 -10.89 1.78
N ILE A 216 -3.03 -10.73 0.50
CA ILE A 216 -1.70 -10.21 0.10
C ILE A 216 -1.52 -8.78 0.59
N ALA A 217 -2.43 -7.88 0.21
CA ALA A 217 -2.29 -6.46 0.53
C ALA A 217 -2.26 -6.21 2.04
N TYR A 218 -3.17 -6.84 2.79
CA TYR A 218 -3.25 -6.66 4.23
C TYR A 218 -2.15 -7.42 4.99
N GLY A 219 -1.74 -8.61 4.52
CA GLY A 219 -0.63 -9.32 5.12
C GLY A 219 0.70 -8.57 4.91
N MET A 220 0.94 -7.96 3.75
CA MET A 220 2.11 -7.09 3.56
C MET A 220 2.05 -5.85 4.46
N PHE A 221 0.87 -5.26 4.65
CA PHE A 221 0.70 -4.17 5.61
C PHE A 221 1.01 -4.61 7.05
N ALA A 222 0.50 -5.77 7.47
CA ALA A 222 0.79 -6.33 8.79
C ALA A 222 2.28 -6.65 8.97
N ALA A 223 2.93 -7.23 7.96
CA ALA A 223 4.37 -7.45 7.97
C ALA A 223 5.14 -6.13 8.11
N ARG A 224 4.74 -5.09 7.37
CA ARG A 224 5.34 -3.76 7.45
C ARG A 224 5.26 -3.12 8.84
N LEU A 225 4.24 -3.45 9.65
CA LEU A 225 4.14 -2.97 11.03
C LEU A 225 5.20 -3.57 11.97
N HIS A 226 5.70 -4.76 11.62
CA HIS A 226 6.72 -5.45 12.39
C HIS A 226 8.13 -5.26 11.80
N ASP A 227 8.23 -4.52 10.70
CA ASP A 227 9.47 -4.25 10.00
C ASP A 227 10.26 -3.11 10.67
N THR A 228 11.55 -3.33 10.89
CA THR A 228 12.49 -2.32 11.39
C THR A 228 13.34 -1.67 10.28
N THR A 229 13.31 -2.22 9.06
CA THR A 229 14.14 -1.81 7.91
C THR A 229 13.30 -1.11 6.84
N LEU A 230 12.97 0.16 7.12
CA LEU A 230 12.07 0.96 6.29
C LEU A 230 12.36 0.95 4.76
N PRO A 231 13.61 1.10 4.29
CA PRO A 231 13.91 1.25 2.86
C PRO A 231 13.92 -0.05 2.05
N THR A 232 14.06 -1.22 2.66
CA THR A 232 14.30 -2.48 1.94
C THR A 232 13.06 -3.36 1.80
N PHE A 233 11.98 -3.02 2.50
CA PHE A 233 10.73 -3.78 2.55
C PHE A 233 10.33 -4.36 1.20
N SER A 234 10.25 -5.67 1.12
CA SER A 234 9.99 -6.44 -0.09
C SER A 234 8.98 -7.55 0.18
N ARG A 235 8.54 -8.25 -0.87
CA ARG A 235 7.68 -9.43 -0.70
C ARG A 235 8.37 -10.57 0.07
N GLN A 236 9.70 -10.66 -0.02
CA GLN A 236 10.52 -11.60 0.73
C GLN A 236 10.56 -11.24 2.21
N GLU A 237 10.90 -9.98 2.52
CA GLU A 237 10.87 -9.48 3.91
C GLU A 237 9.48 -9.64 4.53
N ALA A 238 8.42 -9.37 3.75
CA ALA A 238 7.06 -9.57 4.21
C ALA A 238 6.83 -11.01 4.71
N ALA A 239 7.33 -12.02 3.99
CA ALA A 239 7.16 -13.42 4.37
C ALA A 239 7.93 -13.81 5.65
N GLU A 240 9.03 -13.14 5.95
CA GLU A 240 9.80 -13.36 7.19
C GLU A 240 9.12 -12.74 8.41
N LEU A 241 8.39 -11.65 8.20
CA LEU A 241 7.75 -10.85 9.25
C LEU A 241 6.33 -11.32 9.60
N ILE A 242 5.70 -12.18 8.79
CA ILE A 242 4.41 -12.77 9.13
C ILE A 242 4.53 -13.73 10.33
N PRO A 243 3.64 -13.64 11.34
CA PRO A 243 3.62 -14.56 12.48
C PRO A 243 3.56 -16.03 12.08
N LYS A 244 4.42 -16.84 12.69
CA LYS A 244 4.53 -18.30 12.43
C LYS A 244 3.32 -19.11 12.93
N THR A 245 2.37 -18.47 13.61
CA THR A 245 1.21 -19.10 14.27
C THR A 245 0.12 -19.54 13.29
N ASN A 246 0.07 -18.99 12.06
CA ASN A 246 -0.89 -19.38 11.03
C ASN A 246 -0.19 -20.08 9.85
N PRO A 247 -0.25 -21.43 9.76
CA PRO A 247 0.39 -22.20 8.69
C PRO A 247 -0.07 -21.83 7.27
N PHE A 248 -1.35 -21.47 7.10
CA PHE A 248 -1.88 -21.06 5.80
C PHE A 248 -1.28 -19.73 5.35
N LEU A 249 -1.32 -18.70 6.21
CA LEU A 249 -0.73 -17.39 5.89
C LEU A 249 0.77 -17.51 5.62
N ARG A 250 1.46 -18.38 6.37
CA ARG A 250 2.88 -18.65 6.13
C ARG A 250 3.13 -19.28 4.76
N SER A 251 2.39 -20.32 4.39
CA SER A 251 2.53 -20.96 3.08
C SER A 251 2.22 -20.00 1.93
N LEU A 252 1.20 -19.16 2.11
CA LEU A 252 0.82 -18.12 1.16
C LEU A 252 1.96 -17.11 0.94
N PHE A 253 2.49 -16.54 2.02
CA PHE A 253 3.58 -15.55 1.92
C PHE A 253 4.90 -16.15 1.44
N GLN A 254 5.17 -17.44 1.73
CA GLN A 254 6.30 -18.15 1.13
C GLN A 254 6.16 -18.28 -0.38
N TYR A 255 4.97 -18.60 -0.89
CA TYR A 255 4.69 -18.61 -2.32
C TYR A 255 4.86 -17.21 -2.93
N ILE A 256 4.31 -16.19 -2.28
CA ILE A 256 4.43 -14.79 -2.74
C ILE A 256 5.88 -14.32 -2.73
N ALA A 257 6.72 -14.77 -1.80
CA ALA A 257 8.14 -14.45 -1.75
C ALA A 257 8.98 -15.27 -2.74
N GLY A 258 8.46 -16.42 -3.17
CA GLY A 258 9.17 -17.41 -3.98
C GLY A 258 9.42 -16.98 -5.42
N TYR A 259 10.27 -17.75 -6.10
CA TYR A 259 10.58 -17.59 -7.52
C TYR A 259 9.46 -18.06 -8.44
N ASP A 260 8.59 -18.96 -7.95
CA ASP A 260 7.47 -19.54 -8.70
C ASP A 260 6.20 -18.66 -8.69
N LEU A 261 6.31 -17.43 -8.16
CA LEU A 261 5.22 -16.46 -8.22
C LEU A 261 4.95 -16.11 -9.69
N ASP A 262 3.69 -16.23 -10.09
CA ASP A 262 3.27 -15.96 -11.46
C ASP A 262 3.68 -14.54 -11.93
N ASP A 263 4.45 -14.46 -13.02
CA ASP A 263 5.01 -13.23 -13.60
C ASP A 263 3.94 -12.15 -13.84
N ARG A 264 2.69 -12.56 -14.09
CA ARG A 264 1.55 -11.64 -14.32
C ARG A 264 1.25 -10.77 -13.10
N ILE A 265 1.60 -11.23 -11.89
CA ILE A 265 1.27 -10.55 -10.64
C ILE A 265 2.48 -10.05 -9.85
N VAL A 266 3.71 -10.53 -10.14
CA VAL A 266 4.95 -10.12 -9.46
C VAL A 266 5.05 -8.59 -9.35
N TRP A 267 4.89 -7.90 -10.48
CA TRP A 267 5.04 -6.45 -10.55
C TRP A 267 4.02 -5.68 -9.68
N ILE A 268 2.81 -6.23 -9.47
CA ILE A 268 1.80 -5.59 -8.60
C ILE A 268 2.18 -5.76 -7.14
N VAL A 269 2.66 -6.94 -6.77
CA VAL A 269 3.12 -7.22 -5.40
C VAL A 269 4.36 -6.37 -5.08
N ASP A 270 5.30 -6.24 -6.01
CA ASP A 270 6.46 -5.36 -5.84
C ASP A 270 6.03 -3.89 -5.78
N SER A 271 5.00 -3.50 -6.54
CA SER A 271 4.42 -2.16 -6.46
C SER A 271 3.68 -1.91 -5.13
N LEU A 272 3.10 -2.94 -4.50
CA LEU A 272 2.59 -2.83 -3.12
C LEU A 272 3.76 -2.61 -2.15
N ALA A 273 4.88 -3.32 -2.31
CA ALA A 273 6.07 -3.09 -1.50
C ALA A 273 6.61 -1.65 -1.67
N ASP A 274 6.60 -1.10 -2.90
CA ASP A 274 6.95 0.31 -3.14
C ASP A 274 6.06 1.27 -2.32
N ILE A 275 4.74 1.03 -2.27
CA ILE A 275 3.82 1.86 -1.48
C ILE A 275 4.24 1.84 -0.01
N PHE A 276 4.55 0.66 0.53
CA PHE A 276 4.97 0.53 1.93
C PHE A 276 6.35 1.14 2.21
N ARG A 277 7.29 1.07 1.26
CA ARG A 277 8.58 1.78 1.35
C ARG A 277 8.40 3.30 1.35
N ALA A 278 7.47 3.82 0.55
CA ALA A 278 7.13 5.24 0.49
C ALA A 278 6.23 5.73 1.66
N THR A 279 6.04 4.89 2.69
CA THR A 279 5.13 5.16 3.81
C THR A 279 5.79 4.87 5.15
N ASP A 280 5.64 5.78 6.11
CA ASP A 280 5.86 5.47 7.52
C ASP A 280 4.57 4.92 8.15
N VAL A 281 4.41 3.61 8.12
CA VAL A 281 3.18 3.00 8.61
C VAL A 281 3.02 3.23 10.12
N ALA A 282 4.11 3.17 10.88
CA ALA A 282 4.10 3.41 12.32
C ALA A 282 3.68 4.85 12.65
N ALA A 283 4.23 5.85 11.96
CA ALA A 283 3.85 7.25 12.17
C ALA A 283 2.40 7.54 11.73
N ILE A 284 1.93 6.92 10.64
CA ILE A 284 0.53 7.02 10.20
C ILE A 284 -0.41 6.47 11.28
N LEU A 285 -0.13 5.29 11.82
CA LEU A 285 -0.99 4.66 12.81
C LEU A 285 -0.94 5.33 14.19
N ASN A 286 0.19 5.91 14.60
CA ASN A 286 0.32 6.63 15.88
C ASN A 286 -0.70 7.77 16.07
N ASN A 287 -1.21 8.33 14.96
CA ASN A 287 -2.20 9.41 14.99
C ASN A 287 -3.58 8.98 14.48
N PHE A 288 -3.73 7.73 14.01
CA PHE A 288 -4.96 7.21 13.47
C PHE A 288 -5.92 6.77 14.59
N GLY A 289 -7.21 7.07 14.50
CA GLY A 289 -8.21 6.71 15.53
C GLY A 289 -8.33 7.65 16.74
N LYS A 290 -7.41 8.61 16.93
CA LYS A 290 -7.47 9.61 18.03
C LYS A 290 -8.75 10.46 17.99
N ALA A 291 -9.25 10.80 16.80
CA ALA A 291 -10.48 11.55 16.63
C ALA A 291 -11.75 10.72 16.94
N THR A 292 -11.69 9.40 16.78
CA THR A 292 -12.82 8.48 17.00
C THR A 292 -12.81 7.79 18.38
N ARG A 293 -11.83 8.09 19.24
CA ARG A 293 -11.63 7.48 20.59
C ARG A 293 -11.56 5.94 20.54
N GLN A 294 -11.05 5.39 19.45
CA GLN A 294 -10.88 3.95 19.27
C GLN A 294 -9.41 3.59 19.45
N ASN A 295 -9.13 2.59 20.30
CA ASN A 295 -7.80 2.29 20.82
C ASN A 295 -6.90 1.48 19.86
N ASP A 296 -7.45 0.87 18.79
CA ASP A 296 -6.68 0.05 17.86
C ASP A 296 -6.62 0.65 16.44
N PRO A 297 -5.51 1.34 16.09
CA PRO A 297 -5.36 1.97 14.78
C PRO A 297 -5.21 0.97 13.63
N ILE A 298 -4.77 -0.26 13.89
CA ILE A 298 -4.60 -1.31 12.86
C ILE A 298 -5.96 -1.77 12.37
N ILE A 299 -6.87 -2.06 13.31
CA ILE A 299 -8.24 -2.51 13.01
C ILE A 299 -8.99 -1.44 12.21
N HIS A 300 -8.91 -0.17 12.63
CA HIS A 300 -9.58 0.90 11.91
C HIS A 300 -9.00 1.11 10.50
N PHE A 301 -7.69 0.90 10.33
CA PHE A 301 -7.07 0.97 9.02
C PHE A 301 -7.62 -0.12 8.10
N TYR A 302 -7.81 -1.34 8.61
CA TYR A 302 -8.44 -2.43 7.88
C TYR A 302 -9.86 -2.08 7.43
N GLU A 303 -10.68 -1.46 8.29
CA GLU A 303 -12.02 -1.03 7.90
C GLU A 303 -11.99 0.02 6.78
N THR A 304 -11.06 0.97 6.87
CA THR A 304 -10.87 2.03 5.86
C THR A 304 -10.42 1.41 4.54
N PHE A 305 -9.45 0.48 4.58
CA PHE A 305 -9.01 -0.29 3.42
C PHE A 305 -10.15 -1.09 2.79
N LEU A 306 -10.94 -1.82 3.58
CA LEU A 306 -12.07 -2.59 3.06
C LEU A 306 -13.16 -1.69 2.45
N ALA A 307 -13.38 -0.51 3.03
CA ALA A 307 -14.30 0.46 2.46
C ALA A 307 -13.81 0.97 1.10
N GLU A 308 -12.51 1.22 0.93
CA GLU A 308 -11.91 1.58 -0.35
C GLU A 308 -11.88 0.40 -1.34
N TYR A 309 -11.67 -0.84 -0.84
CA TYR A 309 -11.57 -2.06 -1.65
C TYR A 309 -12.93 -2.51 -2.19
N ASP A 310 -13.90 -2.80 -1.34
CA ASP A 310 -15.24 -3.15 -1.77
C ASP A 310 -16.27 -2.78 -0.68
N PRO A 311 -16.93 -1.62 -0.80
CA PRO A 311 -17.94 -1.18 0.14
C PRO A 311 -19.12 -2.16 0.30
N LYS A 312 -19.47 -2.91 -0.76
CA LYS A 312 -20.58 -3.86 -0.73
C LYS A 312 -20.15 -5.14 -0.02
N LEU A 313 -18.95 -5.63 -0.29
CA LEU A 313 -18.36 -6.79 0.40
C LEU A 313 -18.15 -6.51 1.89
N ARG A 314 -17.72 -5.29 2.24
CA ARG A 314 -17.60 -4.87 3.66
C ARG A 314 -18.94 -5.00 4.39
N LYS A 315 -20.02 -4.53 3.76
CA LYS A 315 -21.38 -4.63 4.33
C LYS A 315 -21.87 -6.08 4.40
N SER A 316 -21.69 -6.87 3.34
CA SER A 316 -22.21 -8.24 3.28
C SER A 316 -21.45 -9.21 4.18
N ARG A 317 -20.14 -9.01 4.38
CA ARG A 317 -19.32 -9.81 5.30
C ARG A 317 -19.45 -9.36 6.76
N GLY A 318 -20.20 -8.30 7.03
CA GLY A 318 -20.44 -7.82 8.39
C GLY A 318 -19.17 -7.47 9.15
N VAL A 319 -18.11 -7.04 8.45
CA VAL A 319 -16.85 -6.64 9.08
C VAL A 319 -17.07 -5.29 9.76
N TRP A 320 -17.54 -5.38 11.00
CA TRP A 320 -17.75 -4.28 11.92
C TRP A 320 -17.04 -4.60 13.21
N TYR A 321 -16.16 -3.71 13.64
CA TYR A 321 -15.57 -3.87 14.96
C TYR A 321 -16.65 -3.70 16.04
N THR A 322 -16.78 -4.70 16.92
CA THR A 322 -17.66 -4.59 18.08
C THR A 322 -17.00 -3.64 19.07
N PRO A 323 -17.65 -2.51 19.46
CA PRO A 323 -17.03 -1.54 20.34
C PRO A 323 -16.53 -2.17 21.65
N GLU A 324 -15.33 -1.78 22.09
CA GLU A 324 -14.70 -2.30 23.31
C GLU A 324 -15.63 -2.25 24.54
N PRO A 325 -16.44 -1.20 24.77
CA PRO A 325 -17.40 -1.20 25.89
C PRO A 325 -18.43 -2.32 25.82
N VAL A 326 -18.87 -2.71 24.60
CA VAL A 326 -19.82 -3.80 24.39
C VAL A 326 -19.16 -5.14 24.67
N VAL A 327 -17.94 -5.35 24.18
CA VAL A 327 -17.16 -6.56 24.46
C VAL A 327 -16.90 -6.70 25.96
N ASN A 328 -16.46 -5.62 26.61
CA ASN A 328 -16.22 -5.60 28.06
C ASN A 328 -17.49 -5.91 28.85
N PHE A 329 -18.64 -5.38 28.42
CA PHE A 329 -19.92 -5.70 29.04
C PHE A 329 -20.25 -7.19 28.92
N ILE A 330 -20.15 -7.76 27.71
CA ILE A 330 -20.43 -9.19 27.47
C ILE A 330 -19.52 -10.08 28.32
N VAL A 331 -18.21 -9.82 28.31
CA VAL A 331 -17.23 -10.62 29.07
C VAL A 331 -17.53 -10.58 30.57
N ARG A 332 -17.82 -9.38 31.12
CA ARG A 332 -18.15 -9.23 32.54
C ARG A 332 -19.48 -9.86 32.91
N ALA A 333 -20.51 -9.70 32.06
CA ALA A 333 -21.82 -10.29 32.31
C ALA A 333 -21.74 -11.83 32.32
N VAL A 334 -21.00 -12.43 31.39
CA VAL A 334 -20.77 -13.88 31.39
C VAL A 334 -20.00 -14.33 32.62
N ASP A 335 -18.93 -13.61 33.00
CA ASP A 335 -18.15 -13.92 34.21
C ASP A 335 -18.99 -13.83 35.50
N GLU A 336 -19.87 -12.84 35.58
CA GLU A 336 -20.80 -12.67 36.70
C GLU A 336 -21.81 -13.82 36.78
N VAL A 337 -22.47 -14.16 35.68
CA VAL A 337 -23.42 -15.29 35.61
C VAL A 337 -22.75 -16.61 36.02
N LEU A 338 -21.52 -16.87 35.56
CA LEU A 338 -20.77 -18.07 35.97
C LEU A 338 -20.55 -18.12 37.49
N LYS A 339 -20.28 -16.96 38.11
CA LYS A 339 -20.06 -16.86 39.56
C LYS A 339 -21.34 -16.98 40.36
N THR A 340 -22.41 -16.31 39.95
CA THR A 340 -23.65 -16.16 40.74
C THR A 340 -24.65 -17.29 40.50
N GLU A 341 -24.80 -17.75 39.26
CA GLU A 341 -25.82 -18.74 38.89
C GLU A 341 -25.25 -20.15 38.79
N PHE A 342 -24.02 -20.29 38.30
CA PHE A 342 -23.37 -21.60 38.11
C PHE A 342 -22.45 -22.03 39.27
N ASN A 343 -22.32 -21.17 40.30
CA ASN A 343 -21.46 -21.41 41.47
C ASN A 343 -20.00 -21.73 41.11
N LEU A 344 -19.48 -21.07 40.06
CA LEU A 344 -18.08 -21.14 39.67
C LEU A 344 -17.38 -19.85 40.12
N PRO A 345 -16.80 -19.81 41.34
CA PRO A 345 -16.27 -18.56 41.92
C PRO A 345 -15.10 -17.96 41.12
N LYS A 346 -14.44 -18.77 40.28
CA LYS A 346 -13.38 -18.33 39.37
C LYS A 346 -13.93 -17.82 38.02
N GLY A 347 -15.24 -17.89 37.78
CA GLY A 347 -15.91 -17.40 36.57
C GLY A 347 -15.27 -17.95 35.29
N LEU A 348 -14.90 -17.05 34.38
CA LEU A 348 -14.23 -17.42 33.12
C LEU A 348 -12.87 -18.09 33.31
N ALA A 349 -12.22 -17.91 34.46
CA ALA A 349 -10.94 -18.54 34.79
C ALA A 349 -11.11 -19.91 35.48
N ASP A 350 -12.32 -20.45 35.58
CA ASP A 350 -12.55 -21.76 36.19
C ASP A 350 -11.99 -22.90 35.34
N THR A 351 -11.05 -23.66 35.90
CA THR A 351 -10.40 -24.79 35.22
C THR A 351 -10.98 -26.14 35.62
N SER A 352 -12.06 -26.18 36.41
CA SER A 352 -12.63 -27.42 36.89
C SER A 352 -13.22 -28.25 35.75
N LYS A 353 -13.26 -29.57 35.93
CA LYS A 353 -13.76 -30.51 34.92
C LYS A 353 -15.04 -31.19 35.40
N THR A 354 -15.85 -31.60 34.45
CA THR A 354 -16.99 -32.50 34.65
C THR A 354 -16.86 -33.70 33.73
N THR A 355 -17.54 -34.78 34.08
CA THR A 355 -17.55 -36.02 33.28
C THR A 355 -18.84 -36.06 32.49
N ILE A 356 -18.73 -36.20 31.17
CA ILE A 356 -19.87 -36.42 30.28
C ILE A 356 -19.73 -37.78 29.60
N GLN A 357 -20.84 -38.44 29.32
CA GLN A 357 -20.85 -39.63 28.48
C GLN A 357 -20.94 -39.23 27.01
N VAL A 358 -19.95 -39.64 26.23
CA VAL A 358 -19.93 -39.44 24.77
C VAL A 358 -19.90 -40.79 24.08
N GLU A 359 -20.66 -40.88 22.98
CA GLU A 359 -20.67 -42.05 22.13
C GLU A 359 -19.50 -41.98 21.16
N VAL A 360 -18.57 -42.93 21.28
CA VAL A 360 -17.41 -43.06 20.38
C VAL A 360 -17.56 -44.32 19.53
N PRO A 361 -17.23 -44.25 18.23
CA PRO A 361 -17.25 -45.43 17.36
C PRO A 361 -16.07 -46.34 17.69
N VAL A 362 -16.37 -47.56 18.14
CA VAL A 362 -15.39 -48.61 18.42
C VAL A 362 -15.59 -49.75 17.42
N ILE A 363 -14.49 -50.16 16.77
CA ILE A 363 -14.50 -51.29 15.84
C ILE A 363 -14.34 -52.58 16.65
N LYS A 364 -15.38 -53.42 16.68
CA LYS A 364 -15.33 -54.74 17.34
C LYS A 364 -15.42 -55.87 16.30
N GLY A 365 -14.64 -56.93 16.52
CA GLY A 365 -14.58 -58.13 15.67
C GLY A 365 -13.18 -58.39 15.04
N ARG A 366 -12.93 -59.63 14.61
CA ARG A 366 -11.72 -60.03 13.85
C ARG A 366 -12.12 -60.52 12.45
N GLY A 367 -11.30 -60.23 11.45
CA GLY A 367 -11.52 -60.66 10.07
C GLY A 367 -12.74 -60.00 9.41
N LYS A 368 -13.55 -60.78 8.69
CA LYS A 368 -14.73 -60.31 7.93
C LYS A 368 -15.93 -59.86 8.79
N ASN A 369 -15.87 -60.03 10.12
CA ASN A 369 -16.95 -59.68 11.05
C ASN A 369 -16.70 -58.36 11.81
N LYS A 370 -15.92 -57.42 11.23
CA LYS A 370 -15.73 -56.10 11.83
C LYS A 370 -16.99 -55.26 11.68
N ALA A 371 -17.55 -54.81 12.80
CA ALA A 371 -18.65 -53.86 12.82
C ALA A 371 -18.28 -52.66 13.71
N THR A 372 -18.62 -51.46 13.25
CA THR A 372 -18.52 -50.25 14.06
C THR A 372 -19.72 -50.20 14.99
N ARG A 373 -19.47 -50.18 16.30
CA ARG A 373 -20.51 -49.98 17.32
C ARG A 373 -20.20 -48.71 18.09
N LEU A 374 -21.24 -47.97 18.47
CA LEU A 374 -21.11 -46.83 19.36
C LEU A 374 -21.03 -47.34 20.79
N GLU A 375 -19.97 -46.97 21.51
CA GLU A 375 -19.85 -47.22 22.94
C GLU A 375 -19.86 -45.90 23.70
N LYS A 376 -20.57 -45.88 24.83
CA LYS A 376 -20.56 -44.74 25.75
C LYS A 376 -19.27 -44.79 26.56
N VAL A 377 -18.45 -43.76 26.41
CA VAL A 377 -17.22 -43.60 27.16
C VAL A 377 -17.30 -42.31 27.96
N ASP A 378 -16.86 -42.39 29.21
CA ASP A 378 -16.73 -41.22 30.07
C ASP A 378 -15.59 -40.33 29.56
N LYS A 379 -15.91 -39.08 29.25
CA LYS A 379 -14.95 -38.06 28.83
C LYS A 379 -14.95 -36.91 29.81
N GLN A 380 -13.77 -36.57 30.32
CA GLN A 380 -13.61 -35.36 31.11
C GLN A 380 -13.50 -34.13 30.21
N VAL A 381 -14.31 -33.12 30.50
CA VAL A 381 -14.34 -31.83 29.81
C VAL A 381 -14.29 -30.69 30.83
N HIS A 382 -13.79 -29.52 30.45
CA HIS A 382 -13.83 -28.36 31.33
C HIS A 382 -15.26 -27.87 31.51
N LYS A 383 -15.61 -27.39 32.72
CA LYS A 383 -16.93 -26.81 32.99
C LYS A 383 -17.14 -25.47 32.26
N VAL A 384 -16.06 -24.75 32.00
CA VAL A 384 -16.02 -23.55 31.16
C VAL A 384 -15.04 -23.80 30.03
N GLN A 385 -15.47 -23.59 28.79
CA GLN A 385 -14.64 -23.78 27.61
C GLN A 385 -14.79 -22.56 26.71
N ILE A 386 -13.68 -21.86 26.47
CA ILE A 386 -13.57 -20.75 25.52
C ILE A 386 -12.94 -21.35 24.25
N LEU A 387 -13.64 -21.24 23.13
CA LEU A 387 -13.25 -21.84 21.84
C LEU A 387 -12.52 -20.85 20.94
#